data_AF-A0A6G1LA01-F1
#
_entry.id   AF-A0A6G1LA01-F1
#
_cell.length_a   1.000
_cell.length_b   1.000
_cell.length_c   1.000
_cell.angle_alpha   90.00
_cell.angle_beta   90.00
_cell.angle_gamma   90.00
#
_symmetry.space_group_name_H-M   'P 1'
#
loop_
_entity.id
_entity.type
_entity.pdbx_description
1 polymer ?
#
loop_
_entity_poly.entity_id
_entity_poly.type
_entity_poly.pdbx_seq_one_letter_code
_entity_poly.pdbx_strand_id
1 'polypeptide(L)'
;MSDGVSQRLCAELDPDVSTFWTDTLLVPLVPHMRRLAISRMASIYRNAKAMIVLDHDLSTVQGSRTSRALQAALCDWITRLWTFQEGRMALYKTFFAFKDRLVPIYELSQGLWHLDTLSEILIGPYHPVRLGKPLLWSLGEAERFEANRRGDLMELAESLQMRSTTRASDEAICLATMLGLDVLKLPLRPSLEDICTALRTTPCLWS
;
A
#
# COMPACT_ATOMS: atom_id res chain seq x y z
N MET A 1 -8.25 -20.10 -1.21
CA MET A 1 -8.16 -19.59 -2.59
C MET A 1 -7.28 -20.57 -3.35
N SER A 2 -7.75 -21.13 -4.46
CA SER A 2 -7.06 -22.22 -5.18
C SER A 2 -5.77 -21.71 -5.84
N ASP A 3 -4.67 -22.45 -5.69
CA ASP A 3 -3.33 -22.16 -6.25
C ASP A 3 -3.33 -21.77 -7.74
N GLY A 4 -4.34 -22.21 -8.50
CA GLY A 4 -4.48 -21.91 -9.91
C GLY A 4 -4.89 -20.46 -10.26
N VAL A 5 -5.44 -19.64 -9.35
CA VAL A 5 -5.76 -18.23 -9.67
C VAL A 5 -4.50 -17.38 -9.63
N SER A 6 -3.71 -17.49 -8.56
CA SER A 6 -2.46 -16.74 -8.39
C SER A 6 -1.45 -17.09 -9.49
N GLN A 7 -1.28 -18.38 -9.82
CA GLN A 7 -0.40 -18.79 -10.91
C GLN A 7 -0.83 -18.24 -12.28
N ARG A 8 -2.14 -18.25 -12.58
CA ARG A 8 -2.65 -17.67 -13.84
C ARG A 8 -2.40 -16.17 -13.94
N LEU A 9 -2.62 -15.42 -12.86
CA LEU A 9 -2.38 -13.97 -12.84
C LEU A 9 -0.88 -13.65 -12.91
N CYS A 10 -0.01 -14.44 -12.26
CA CYS A 10 1.43 -14.31 -12.42
C CYS A 10 1.86 -14.56 -13.87
N ALA A 11 1.32 -15.59 -14.52
CA ALA A 11 1.61 -15.90 -15.92
C ALA A 11 1.11 -14.83 -16.90
N GLU A 12 0.03 -14.10 -16.57
CA GLU A 12 -0.44 -12.94 -17.36
C GLU A 12 0.59 -11.80 -17.37
N LEU A 13 1.33 -11.61 -16.26
CA LEU A 13 2.37 -10.57 -16.15
C LEU A 13 3.72 -11.05 -16.68
N ASP A 14 4.07 -12.30 -16.42
CA ASP A 14 5.31 -12.92 -16.87
C ASP A 14 5.18 -14.45 -16.83
N PRO A 15 5.19 -15.13 -17.99
CA PRO A 15 5.03 -16.58 -18.07
C PRO A 15 6.16 -17.37 -17.40
N ASP A 16 7.32 -16.75 -17.15
CA ASP A 16 8.48 -17.40 -16.53
C ASP A 16 8.50 -17.28 -14.99
N VAL A 17 7.49 -16.63 -14.38
CA VAL A 17 7.42 -16.48 -12.92
C VAL A 17 7.13 -17.81 -12.23
N SER A 18 8.09 -18.26 -11.41
CA SER A 18 7.98 -19.46 -10.57
C SER A 18 7.87 -19.17 -9.07
N THR A 19 8.02 -17.91 -8.65
CA THR A 19 8.04 -17.51 -7.25
C THR A 19 7.05 -16.39 -6.98
N PHE A 20 6.26 -16.51 -5.92
CA PHE A 20 5.39 -15.45 -5.43
C PHE A 20 5.57 -15.28 -3.91
N TRP A 21 5.22 -14.09 -3.43
CA TRP A 21 5.26 -13.77 -2.00
C TRP A 21 3.87 -13.31 -1.54
N THR A 22 3.45 -13.78 -0.36
CA THR A 22 2.27 -13.27 0.35
C THR A 22 2.55 -13.26 1.85
N ASP A 23 2.24 -12.13 2.49
CA ASP A 23 2.44 -11.90 3.92
C ASP A 23 1.70 -12.94 4.77
N THR A 24 0.50 -13.31 4.34
CA THR A 24 -0.39 -14.25 5.03
C THR A 24 0.24 -15.63 5.20
N LEU A 25 1.05 -16.08 4.25
CA LEU A 25 1.74 -17.38 4.33
C LEU A 25 3.19 -17.26 4.81
N LEU A 26 3.86 -16.15 4.49
CA LEU A 26 5.32 -16.04 4.63
C LEU A 26 5.77 -15.17 5.82
N VAL A 27 4.83 -14.57 6.57
CA VAL A 27 5.13 -13.92 7.85
C VAL A 27 4.84 -14.89 9.01
N PRO A 28 5.86 -15.41 9.69
CA PRO A 28 5.68 -16.40 10.75
C PRO A 28 5.00 -15.79 12.00
N LEU A 29 4.40 -16.64 12.81
CA LEU A 29 3.77 -16.24 14.09
C LEU A 29 4.78 -16.08 15.23
N VAL A 30 5.95 -16.72 15.12
CA VAL A 30 7.02 -16.67 16.13
C VAL A 30 7.57 -15.24 16.22
N PRO A 31 7.56 -14.56 17.39
CA PRO A 31 7.79 -13.12 17.48
C PRO A 31 9.09 -12.59 16.85
N HIS A 32 10.22 -13.27 17.09
CA HIS A 32 11.51 -12.83 16.55
C HIS A 32 11.62 -13.05 15.03
N MET A 33 11.09 -14.18 14.53
CA MET A 33 11.04 -14.45 13.09
C MET A 33 10.05 -13.51 12.38
N ARG A 34 8.91 -13.21 13.03
CA ARG A 34 7.91 -12.25 12.54
C ARG A 34 8.56 -10.90 12.35
N ARG A 35 9.29 -10.43 13.35
CA ARG A 35 10.02 -9.16 13.27
C ARG A 35 10.99 -9.17 12.10
N LEU A 36 11.76 -10.23 11.92
CA LEU A 36 12.72 -10.33 10.81
C LEU A 36 12.03 -10.34 9.44
N ALA A 37 10.88 -11.01 9.33
CA ALA A 37 10.09 -10.99 8.10
C ALA A 37 9.56 -9.57 7.81
N ILE A 38 8.99 -8.91 8.83
CA ILE A 38 8.48 -7.54 8.71
C ILE A 38 9.59 -6.55 8.34
N SER A 39 10.77 -6.64 8.97
CA SER A 39 11.89 -5.75 8.65
C SER A 39 12.38 -5.91 7.20
N ARG A 40 12.04 -7.03 6.54
CA ARG A 40 12.37 -7.30 5.13
C ARG A 40 11.24 -6.96 4.17
N MET A 41 10.00 -6.80 4.62
CA MET A 41 8.82 -6.57 3.76
C MET A 41 9.02 -5.40 2.80
N ALA A 42 9.55 -4.27 3.27
CA ALA A 42 9.83 -3.12 2.39
C ALA A 42 10.77 -3.46 1.23
N SER A 43 11.82 -4.24 1.49
CA SER A 43 12.76 -4.69 0.47
C SER A 43 12.10 -5.70 -0.48
N ILE A 44 11.27 -6.59 0.03
CA ILE A 44 10.53 -7.57 -0.76
C ILE A 44 9.62 -6.87 -1.77
N TYR A 45 8.81 -5.90 -1.33
CA TYR A 45 7.91 -5.15 -2.20
C TYR A 45 8.67 -4.29 -3.22
N ARG A 46 9.74 -3.61 -2.79
CA ARG A 46 10.56 -2.76 -3.69
C ARG A 46 11.21 -3.56 -4.81
N ASN A 47 11.71 -4.74 -4.48
CA ASN A 47 12.41 -5.63 -5.43
C ASN A 47 11.46 -6.55 -6.20
N ALA A 48 10.17 -6.57 -5.88
CA ALA A 48 9.20 -7.34 -6.63
C ALA A 48 9.14 -6.85 -8.09
N LYS A 49 8.96 -7.80 -9.02
CA LYS A 49 8.72 -7.51 -10.44
C LYS A 49 7.34 -6.89 -10.63
N ALA A 50 6.35 -7.41 -9.90
CA ALA A 50 5.00 -6.89 -9.86
C ALA A 50 4.33 -7.24 -8.53
N MET A 51 3.35 -6.42 -8.15
CA MET A 51 2.47 -6.65 -7.03
C MET A 51 1.03 -6.74 -7.55
N ILE A 52 0.31 -7.79 -7.18
CA ILE A 52 -1.09 -7.98 -7.56
C ILE A 52 -1.98 -7.81 -6.32
N VAL A 53 -2.91 -6.86 -6.39
CA VAL A 53 -3.98 -6.65 -5.42
C VAL A 53 -5.14 -7.58 -5.77
N LEU A 54 -5.40 -8.52 -4.87
CA LEU A 54 -6.54 -9.43 -4.93
C LEU A 54 -7.57 -8.99 -3.89
N ASP A 55 -8.76 -8.63 -4.36
CA ASP A 55 -9.86 -8.21 -3.51
C ASP A 55 -11.17 -8.78 -4.05
N HIS A 56 -12.06 -9.17 -3.15
CA HIS A 56 -13.33 -9.79 -3.54
C HIS A 56 -14.16 -8.84 -4.40
N ASP A 57 -14.24 -7.56 -4.01
CA ASP A 57 -15.13 -6.62 -4.67
C ASP A 57 -14.63 -6.29 -6.09
N LEU A 58 -13.32 -6.20 -6.28
CA LEU A 58 -12.71 -5.97 -7.60
C LEU A 58 -13.02 -7.11 -8.57
N SER A 59 -13.09 -8.35 -8.05
CA SER A 59 -13.39 -9.54 -8.85
C SER A 59 -14.85 -9.60 -9.35
N THR A 60 -15.73 -8.74 -8.83
CA THR A 60 -17.13 -8.64 -9.26
C THR A 60 -17.35 -7.55 -10.31
N VAL A 61 -16.43 -6.61 -10.45
CA VAL A 61 -16.62 -5.41 -11.27
C VAL A 61 -16.05 -5.60 -12.68
N GLN A 62 -16.90 -5.30 -13.66
CA GLN A 62 -16.54 -4.99 -15.05
C GLN A 62 -17.15 -3.64 -15.38
N GLY A 63 -16.41 -2.74 -16.02
CA GLY A 63 -16.95 -1.42 -16.29
C GLY A 63 -15.96 -0.43 -16.85
N SER A 64 -16.31 0.85 -16.76
CA SER A 64 -15.48 1.94 -17.24
C SER A 64 -14.23 2.12 -16.36
N ARG A 65 -13.27 2.90 -16.85
CA ARG A 65 -12.09 3.30 -16.07
C ARG A 65 -12.49 3.95 -14.74
N THR A 66 -13.52 4.81 -14.76
CA THR A 66 -14.03 5.50 -13.58
C THR A 66 -14.67 4.54 -12.57
N SER A 67 -15.49 3.58 -13.00
CA SER A 67 -16.10 2.63 -12.07
C SER A 67 -15.06 1.71 -11.42
N ARG A 68 -14.05 1.28 -12.18
CA ARG A 68 -12.91 0.51 -11.64
C ARG A 68 -12.10 1.33 -10.65
N ALA A 69 -11.81 2.58 -10.97
CA ALA A 69 -11.08 3.50 -10.10
C ALA A 69 -11.83 3.76 -8.78
N LEU A 70 -13.15 3.95 -8.84
CA LEU A 70 -14.00 4.06 -7.66
C LEU A 70 -13.96 2.79 -6.81
N GLN A 71 -14.09 1.61 -7.43
CA GLN A 71 -14.04 0.36 -6.68
C GLN A 71 -12.67 0.15 -6.02
N ALA A 72 -11.58 0.46 -6.73
CA ALA A 72 -10.23 0.38 -6.17
C ALA A 72 -10.02 1.35 -4.99
N ALA A 73 -10.61 2.54 -5.04
CA ALA A 73 -10.57 3.52 -3.96
C ALA A 73 -11.43 3.13 -2.73
N LEU A 74 -12.27 2.09 -2.86
CA LEU A 74 -13.22 1.66 -1.84
C LEU A 74 -13.00 0.22 -1.35
N CYS A 75 -12.12 -0.55 -2.01
CA CYS A 75 -11.89 -1.95 -1.71
C CYS A 75 -11.19 -2.15 -0.35
N ASP A 76 -11.29 -3.34 0.22
CA ASP A 76 -10.68 -3.68 1.53
C ASP A 76 -9.16 -3.48 1.52
N TRP A 77 -8.51 -3.68 0.37
CA TRP A 77 -7.08 -3.41 0.26
C TRP A 77 -6.75 -1.96 0.64
N ILE A 78 -7.61 -0.98 0.34
CA ILE A 78 -7.34 0.44 0.66
C ILE A 78 -7.42 0.74 2.17
N THR A 79 -8.16 -0.08 2.94
CA THR A 79 -8.48 0.17 4.37
C THR A 79 -7.57 -0.56 5.35
N ARG A 80 -6.63 -1.38 4.88
CA ARG A 80 -5.68 -2.10 5.75
C ARG A 80 -4.41 -1.28 5.96
N LEU A 81 -3.80 -1.35 7.13
CA LEU A 81 -2.61 -0.54 7.42
C LEU A 81 -1.40 -0.91 6.57
N TRP A 82 -1.14 -2.21 6.43
CA TRP A 82 0.04 -2.76 5.76
C TRP A 82 0.05 -2.54 4.25
N THR A 83 -1.12 -2.37 3.63
CA THR A 83 -1.24 -2.22 2.19
C THR A 83 -0.76 -0.85 1.69
N PHE A 84 -0.62 0.15 2.57
CA PHE A 84 0.06 1.40 2.17
C PHE A 84 1.54 1.14 1.91
N GLN A 85 2.17 0.34 2.78
CA GLN A 85 3.56 -0.04 2.63
C GLN A 85 3.74 -0.87 1.36
N GLU A 86 2.84 -1.80 1.09
CA GLU A 86 2.84 -2.60 -0.14
C GLU A 86 2.82 -1.70 -1.38
N GLY A 87 1.82 -0.82 -1.48
CA GLY A 87 1.66 0.07 -2.62
C GLY A 87 2.81 1.07 -2.76
N ARG A 88 3.25 1.70 -1.66
CA ARG A 88 4.31 2.73 -1.67
C ARG A 88 5.68 2.16 -2.02
N MET A 89 5.90 0.88 -1.75
CA MET A 89 7.18 0.22 -2.07
C MET A 89 7.17 -0.41 -3.47
N ALA A 90 6.03 -0.93 -3.94
CA ALA A 90 5.89 -1.48 -5.29
C ALA A 90 5.62 -0.41 -6.37
N LEU A 91 5.08 0.75 -5.99
CA LEU A 91 4.81 1.91 -6.85
C LEU A 91 4.06 1.52 -8.13
N TYR A 92 4.57 1.95 -9.30
CA TYR A 92 4.02 1.70 -10.63
C TYR A 92 3.91 0.22 -11.01
N LYS A 93 4.49 -0.68 -10.22
CA LYS A 93 4.41 -2.14 -10.42
C LYS A 93 3.20 -2.78 -9.73
N THR A 94 2.26 -1.97 -9.24
CA THR A 94 1.04 -2.43 -8.57
C THR A 94 -0.11 -2.58 -9.57
N PHE A 95 -0.73 -3.76 -9.59
CA PHE A 95 -1.84 -4.14 -10.46
C PHE A 95 -3.04 -4.61 -9.64
N PHE A 96 -4.23 -4.15 -9.99
CA PHE A 96 -5.49 -4.56 -9.37
C PHE A 96 -6.15 -5.62 -10.25
N ALA A 97 -6.47 -6.78 -9.66
CA ALA A 97 -7.13 -7.86 -10.37
C ALA A 97 -8.64 -7.63 -10.42
N PHE A 98 -9.13 -7.15 -11.56
CA PHE A 98 -10.55 -7.09 -11.85
C PHE A 98 -11.03 -8.40 -12.46
N LYS A 99 -12.34 -8.56 -12.56
CA LYS A 99 -12.97 -9.76 -13.12
C LYS A 99 -12.42 -10.16 -14.49
N ASP A 100 -12.07 -9.19 -15.32
CA ASP A 100 -11.69 -9.39 -16.73
C ASP A 100 -10.20 -9.21 -17.02
N ARG A 101 -9.45 -8.50 -16.20
CA ARG A 101 -8.02 -8.19 -16.45
C ARG A 101 -7.32 -7.63 -15.22
N LEU A 102 -5.99 -7.65 -15.28
CA LEU A 102 -5.15 -6.80 -14.44
C LEU A 102 -5.22 -5.33 -14.90
N VAL A 103 -5.31 -4.41 -13.95
CA VAL A 103 -5.32 -2.96 -14.21
C VAL A 103 -4.22 -2.30 -13.39
N PRO A 104 -3.24 -1.63 -14.03
CA PRO A 104 -2.17 -0.98 -13.31
C PRO A 104 -2.67 0.23 -12.54
N ILE A 105 -2.03 0.53 -11.41
CA ILE A 105 -2.45 1.59 -10.49
C ILE A 105 -2.51 2.99 -11.14
N TYR A 106 -1.63 3.29 -12.10
CA TYR A 106 -1.64 4.57 -12.82
C TYR A 106 -2.91 4.76 -13.67
N GLU A 107 -3.52 3.68 -14.18
CA GLU A 107 -4.77 3.78 -14.94
C GLU A 107 -5.95 4.09 -14.00
N LEU A 108 -5.90 3.53 -12.79
CA LEU A 108 -6.91 3.80 -11.76
C LEU A 108 -6.78 5.22 -11.22
N SER A 109 -5.56 5.72 -11.02
CA SER A 109 -5.36 7.12 -10.62
C SER A 109 -5.97 8.06 -11.66
N GLN A 110 -5.69 7.86 -12.96
CA GLN A 110 -6.31 8.55 -14.11
C GLN A 110 -7.85 8.55 -14.06
N GLY A 111 -8.46 7.42 -13.66
CA GLY A 111 -9.92 7.31 -13.54
C GLY A 111 -10.55 8.21 -12.46
N LEU A 112 -9.80 8.56 -11.41
CA LEU A 112 -10.27 9.41 -10.31
C LEU A 112 -10.07 10.92 -10.56
N TRP A 113 -9.19 11.30 -11.48
CA TRP A 113 -8.99 12.72 -11.81
C TRP A 113 -10.25 13.37 -12.37
N HIS A 114 -10.93 12.68 -13.28
CA HIS A 114 -12.15 13.19 -13.90
C HIS A 114 -13.33 13.29 -12.91
N LEU A 115 -13.21 12.72 -11.71
CA LEU A 115 -14.21 12.87 -10.66
C LEU A 115 -14.06 14.18 -9.87
N ASP A 116 -12.94 14.91 -9.95
CA ASP A 116 -12.76 16.17 -9.22
C ASP A 116 -13.89 17.16 -9.48
N THR A 117 -14.36 17.23 -10.73
CA THR A 117 -15.36 18.24 -11.13
C THR A 117 -16.78 17.97 -10.60
N LEU A 118 -17.15 16.69 -10.38
CA LEU A 118 -18.50 16.31 -9.95
C LEU A 118 -18.57 15.85 -8.48
N SER A 119 -17.47 15.32 -7.94
CA SER A 119 -17.39 14.84 -6.56
C SER A 119 -17.27 15.96 -5.53
N GLU A 120 -16.71 17.12 -5.89
CA GLU A 120 -16.65 18.28 -4.98
C GLU A 120 -18.02 18.72 -4.46
N ILE A 121 -19.06 18.55 -5.29
CA ILE A 121 -20.43 19.00 -5.02
C ILE A 121 -21.26 17.93 -4.30
N LEU A 122 -21.05 16.65 -4.59
CA LEU A 122 -21.92 15.55 -4.12
C LEU A 122 -21.31 14.70 -3.00
N ILE A 123 -19.98 14.72 -2.87
CA ILE A 123 -19.22 13.76 -2.07
C ILE A 123 -18.49 14.56 -0.98
N GLY A 124 -19.12 14.68 0.19
CA GLY A 124 -18.64 15.49 1.32
C GLY A 124 -17.20 15.16 1.78
N PRO A 125 -16.61 15.97 2.68
CA PRO A 125 -15.18 15.94 3.03
C PRO A 125 -14.69 14.62 3.63
N TYR A 126 -15.58 13.77 4.14
CA TYR A 126 -15.23 12.50 4.80
C TYR A 126 -15.51 11.25 3.95
N HIS A 127 -15.80 11.42 2.66
CA HIS A 127 -16.16 10.26 1.85
C HIS A 127 -14.93 9.39 1.54
N PRO A 128 -15.02 8.06 1.65
CA PRO A 128 -13.88 7.16 1.43
C PRO A 128 -13.20 7.33 0.06
N VAL A 129 -13.94 7.67 -1.00
CA VAL A 129 -13.36 8.00 -2.33
C VAL A 129 -12.40 9.19 -2.27
N ARG A 130 -12.72 10.24 -1.49
CA ARG A 130 -11.84 11.41 -1.31
C ARG A 130 -10.55 11.04 -0.59
N LEU A 131 -10.60 10.06 0.29
CA LEU A 131 -9.47 9.63 1.11
C LEU A 131 -8.62 8.56 0.39
N GLY A 132 -9.22 7.73 -0.45
CA GLY A 132 -8.52 6.78 -1.32
C GLY A 132 -7.85 7.42 -2.55
N LYS A 133 -8.28 8.62 -2.94
CA LYS A 133 -7.73 9.37 -4.08
C LYS A 133 -6.29 9.86 -3.86
N PRO A 134 -5.94 10.60 -2.79
CA PRO A 134 -4.56 11.01 -2.48
C PRO A 134 -3.59 9.84 -2.47
N LEU A 135 -4.08 8.67 -2.07
CA LEU A 135 -3.33 7.44 -2.06
C LEU A 135 -3.08 6.89 -3.48
N LEU A 136 -4.12 6.66 -4.29
CA LEU A 136 -3.92 6.19 -5.67
C LEU A 136 -3.10 7.20 -6.50
N TRP A 137 -3.22 8.48 -6.17
CA TRP A 137 -2.38 9.55 -6.69
C TRP A 137 -0.92 9.41 -6.26
N SER A 138 -0.66 9.38 -4.95
CA SER A 138 0.68 9.20 -4.36
C SER A 138 1.37 7.96 -4.93
N LEU A 139 0.66 6.85 -5.04
CA LEU A 139 1.19 5.60 -5.58
C LEU A 139 1.38 5.61 -7.10
N GLY A 140 0.56 6.37 -7.83
CA GLY A 140 0.60 6.48 -9.30
C GLY A 140 1.67 7.44 -9.82
N GLU A 141 2.09 8.43 -9.05
CA GLU A 141 2.96 9.54 -9.48
C GLU A 141 4.24 9.70 -8.63
N ALA A 142 4.59 8.68 -7.85
CA ALA A 142 5.65 8.73 -6.85
C ALA A 142 7.05 9.14 -7.35
N GLU A 143 7.31 9.16 -8.66
CA GLU A 143 8.56 9.68 -9.22
C GLU A 143 8.71 11.21 -9.09
N ARG A 144 7.64 11.94 -8.75
CA ARG A 144 7.63 13.41 -8.75
C ARG A 144 7.82 14.08 -7.38
N PHE A 145 7.86 13.32 -6.29
CA PHE A 145 8.03 13.90 -4.96
C PHE A 145 9.50 13.82 -4.52
N GLU A 146 10.19 14.95 -4.60
CA GLU A 146 11.42 15.17 -3.83
C GLU A 146 11.09 15.07 -2.35
N ALA A 147 11.71 14.10 -1.66
CA ALA A 147 11.45 13.80 -0.26
C ALA A 147 11.76 15.01 0.64
N ASN A 148 10.71 15.68 1.12
CA ASN A 148 10.83 16.66 2.19
C ASN A 148 10.16 16.10 3.45
N ARG A 149 10.94 15.92 4.53
CA ARG A 149 10.52 15.29 5.80
C ARG A 149 9.16 15.74 6.35
N ARG A 150 8.79 17.02 6.18
CA ARG A 150 7.48 17.53 6.63
C ARG A 150 6.34 17.18 5.67
N GLY A 151 6.60 17.15 4.36
CA GLY A 151 5.65 16.69 3.35
C GLY A 151 5.36 15.20 3.51
N ASP A 152 6.40 14.41 3.75
CA ASP A 152 6.27 12.96 3.97
C ASP A 152 5.40 12.63 5.19
N LEU A 153 5.56 13.35 6.31
CA LEU A 153 4.76 13.08 7.52
C LEU A 153 3.27 13.45 7.35
N MET A 154 2.96 14.55 6.67
CA MET A 154 1.56 14.93 6.42
C MET A 154 0.92 13.96 5.44
N GLU A 155 1.62 13.62 4.36
CA GLU A 155 1.16 12.62 3.38
C GLU A 155 0.97 11.24 4.03
N LEU A 156 1.89 10.83 4.91
CA LEU A 156 1.78 9.62 5.72
C LEU A 156 0.54 9.68 6.62
N ALA A 157 0.34 10.78 7.35
CA ALA A 157 -0.82 10.92 8.23
C ALA A 157 -2.13 10.85 7.45
N GLU A 158 -2.24 11.54 6.31
CA GLU A 158 -3.42 11.49 5.42
C GLU A 158 -3.65 10.08 4.86
N SER A 159 -2.58 9.40 4.43
CA SER A 159 -2.66 8.06 3.85
C SER A 159 -2.98 6.97 4.87
N LEU A 160 -2.71 7.20 6.15
CA LEU A 160 -2.97 6.25 7.25
C LEU A 160 -4.35 6.46 7.91
N GLN A 161 -4.97 7.65 7.79
CA GLN A 161 -6.25 7.99 8.44
C GLN A 161 -7.41 7.03 8.15
N MET A 162 -7.41 6.38 6.98
CA MET A 162 -8.45 5.43 6.58
C MET A 162 -8.12 3.97 6.85
N ARG A 163 -7.00 3.72 7.52
CA ARG A 163 -6.45 2.38 7.63
C ARG A 163 -6.56 1.84 9.04
N SER A 164 -6.87 0.56 9.13
CA SER A 164 -6.98 -0.16 10.39
C SER A 164 -6.01 -1.32 10.46
N THR A 165 -5.64 -1.68 11.69
CA THR A 165 -4.91 -2.90 12.01
C THR A 165 -5.51 -3.53 13.24
N THR A 166 -5.48 -4.87 13.31
CA THR A 166 -5.91 -5.61 14.50
C THR A 166 -4.85 -5.60 15.62
N ARG A 167 -3.64 -5.11 15.32
CA ARG A 167 -2.51 -5.08 16.26
C ARG A 167 -1.95 -3.66 16.35
N ALA A 168 -2.16 -2.99 17.47
CA ALA A 168 -1.70 -1.60 17.67
C ALA A 168 -0.17 -1.44 17.49
N SER A 169 0.64 -2.45 17.83
CA SER A 169 2.09 -2.42 17.63
C SER A 169 2.49 -2.39 16.14
N ASP A 170 1.62 -2.86 15.24
CA ASP A 170 1.89 -2.90 13.81
C ASP A 170 1.86 -1.48 13.21
N GLU A 171 1.18 -0.53 13.85
CA GLU A 171 1.13 0.87 13.39
C GLU A 171 2.46 1.58 13.54
N ALA A 172 3.08 1.47 14.71
CA ALA A 172 4.42 2.01 14.93
C ALA A 172 5.45 1.34 13.99
N ILE A 173 5.32 0.05 13.70
CA ILE A 173 6.23 -0.66 12.79
C ILE A 173 6.04 -0.22 11.33
N CYS A 174 4.79 -0.07 10.88
CA CYS A 174 4.47 0.41 9.54
C CYS A 174 5.05 1.83 9.32
N LEU A 175 4.78 2.74 10.27
CA LEU A 175 5.32 4.09 10.27
C LEU A 175 6.86 4.11 10.29
N ALA A 176 7.49 3.33 11.17
CA ALA A 176 8.94 3.20 11.22
C ALA A 176 9.51 2.82 9.86
N THR A 177 8.90 1.85 9.21
CA THR A 177 9.38 1.34 7.92
C THR A 177 9.22 2.37 6.80
N MET A 178 8.12 3.12 6.78
CA MET A 178 7.89 4.20 5.81
C MET A 178 8.85 5.37 5.98
N LEU A 179 9.23 5.66 7.23
CA LEU A 179 10.18 6.71 7.58
C LEU A 179 11.64 6.28 7.45
N GLY A 180 11.89 5.05 6.98
CA GLY A 180 13.24 4.50 6.80
C GLY A 180 13.97 4.20 8.11
N LEU A 181 13.24 4.05 9.22
CA LEU A 181 13.81 3.64 10.50
C LEU A 181 14.10 2.13 10.50
N ASP A 182 15.18 1.76 11.19
CA ASP A 182 15.51 0.36 11.39
C ASP A 182 14.63 -0.25 12.48
N VAL A 183 13.61 -1.01 12.04
CA VAL A 183 12.65 -1.71 12.92
C VAL A 183 13.36 -2.65 13.91
N LEU A 184 14.55 -3.16 13.59
CA LEU A 184 15.31 -4.04 14.48
C LEU A 184 15.92 -3.30 15.67
N LYS A 185 16.11 -1.98 15.56
CA LYS A 185 16.58 -1.12 16.66
C LYS A 185 15.46 -0.66 17.60
N LEU A 186 14.21 -0.89 17.23
CA LEU A 186 13.05 -0.52 18.03
C LEU A 186 12.71 -1.60 19.08
N PRO A 187 11.99 -1.22 20.16
CA PRO A 187 11.48 -2.15 21.15
C PRO A 187 10.62 -3.27 20.55
N LEU A 188 10.37 -4.32 21.35
CA LEU A 188 9.66 -5.49 20.82
C LEU A 188 8.22 -5.20 20.35
N ARG A 189 7.60 -4.18 20.94
CA ARG A 189 6.28 -3.66 20.59
C ARG A 189 6.42 -2.15 20.63
N PRO A 190 6.88 -1.52 19.54
CA PRO A 190 7.11 -0.09 19.54
C PRO A 190 5.79 0.66 19.67
N SER A 191 5.84 1.77 20.38
CA SER A 191 4.80 2.78 20.45
C SER A 191 5.10 3.92 19.48
N LEU A 192 4.13 4.81 19.25
CA LEU A 192 4.37 6.03 18.48
C LEU A 192 5.42 6.95 19.14
N GLU A 193 5.53 6.93 20.47
CA GLU A 193 6.55 7.71 21.18
C GLU A 193 7.97 7.19 20.90
N ASP A 194 8.13 5.87 20.74
CA ASP A 194 9.40 5.28 20.32
C ASP A 194 9.77 5.75 18.91
N ILE A 195 8.80 5.90 18.00
CA ILE A 195 9.02 6.43 16.65
C ILE A 195 9.44 7.89 16.70
N CYS A 196 8.72 8.72 17.44
CA CYS A 196 9.07 10.13 17.65
C CYS A 196 10.49 10.29 18.22
N THR A 197 10.87 9.44 19.17
CA THR A 197 12.20 9.42 19.77
C THR A 197 13.28 8.98 18.78
N ALA A 198 13.02 7.93 17.99
CA ALA A 198 13.94 7.47 16.96
C ALA A 198 14.16 8.52 15.85
N LEU A 199 13.12 9.24 15.44
CA LEU A 199 13.23 10.34 14.46
C LEU A 199 14.10 11.50 14.94
N ARG A 200 14.07 11.79 16.25
CA ARG A 200 14.89 12.85 16.86
C ARG A 200 16.38 12.48 16.94
N THR A 201 16.70 11.19 16.95
CA THR A 201 18.05 10.67 17.20
C THR A 201 18.74 10.12 15.96
N THR A 202 18.00 9.90 14.86
CA THR A 202 18.56 9.40 13.60
C THR A 202 19.10 10.58 12.76
N PRO A 203 20.42 10.64 12.46
CA PRO A 203 20.97 11.62 11.53
C PRO A 203 20.29 11.48 10.16
N CYS A 204 20.09 12.59 9.47
CA CYS A 204 19.39 12.64 8.18
C CYS A 204 20.02 11.65 7.18
N LEU A 205 19.33 10.57 6.80
CA LEU A 205 19.82 9.54 5.86
C LEU A 205 19.48 9.84 4.39
N TRP A 206 18.90 11.01 4.09
CA TRP A 206 18.44 11.40 2.75
C TRP A 206 19.07 12.74 2.33
N SER A 207 20.40 12.82 2.44
CA SER A 207 21.23 13.82 1.74
C SER A 207 21.89 13.17 0.54
#